data_AF-A0A0S9P8M9-F1
#
_entry.id   AF-A0A0S9P8M9-F1
#
_cell.length_a   1.000
_cell.length_b   1.000
_cell.length_c   1.000
_cell.angle_alpha   90.00
_cell.angle_beta   90.00
_cell.angle_gamma   90.00
#
_symmetry.space_group_name_H-M   'P 1'
#
loop_
_entity.id
_entity.type
_entity.pdbx_description
1 polymer ?
#
loop_
_entity_poly.entity_id
_entity_poly.type
_entity_poly.pdbx_seq_one_letter_code
_entity_poly.pdbx_strand_id
1 'polypeptide(L)'
;MREGRHADRLLDRRPMMQWVDDMPLGAVRAIGLVEVLGAIGLVVPPLVGILPWLSLAAAVGLFAVQLGAAVVHLRRHDTIWMNLALAVAAAIVAWLSTIWL
;
A
#
# COMPACT_ATOMS: atom_id res chain seq x y z
N MET A 1 -25.67 -3.35 -31.97
CA MET A 1 -24.28 -3.11 -31.50
C MET A 1 -24.11 -1.87 -30.61
N ARG A 2 -25.12 -1.44 -29.81
CA ARG A 2 -25.01 -0.27 -28.90
C ARG A 2 -25.01 -0.64 -27.41
N GLU A 3 -25.44 -1.85 -27.04
CA GLU A 3 -25.62 -2.26 -25.64
C GLU A 3 -24.31 -2.65 -24.92
N GLY A 4 -23.29 -3.16 -25.63
CA GLY A 4 -22.00 -3.53 -25.02
C GLY A 4 -21.27 -2.37 -24.34
N ARG A 5 -21.22 -1.20 -25.00
CA ARG A 5 -20.52 0.00 -24.48
C ARG A 5 -21.09 0.57 -23.19
N HIS A 6 -22.33 0.24 -22.83
CA HIS A 6 -22.96 0.67 -21.58
C HIS A 6 -22.58 -0.25 -20.41
N ALA A 7 -22.44 -1.56 -20.66
CA ALA A 7 -21.96 -2.51 -19.66
C ALA A 7 -20.48 -2.23 -19.30
N ASP A 8 -19.66 -1.91 -20.30
CA ASP A 8 -18.23 -1.60 -20.13
C ASP A 8 -18.02 -0.36 -19.23
N ARG A 9 -18.89 0.66 -19.37
CA ARG A 9 -18.88 1.87 -18.51
C ARG A 9 -19.33 1.61 -17.07
N LEU A 10 -20.09 0.55 -16.81
CA LEU A 10 -20.51 0.19 -15.45
C LEU A 10 -19.45 -0.61 -14.69
N LEU A 11 -18.47 -1.18 -15.41
CA LEU A 11 -17.30 -1.89 -14.88
C LEU A 11 -16.09 -0.97 -14.66
N ASP A 12 -16.10 0.23 -15.24
CA ASP A 12 -15.10 1.29 -15.04
C ASP A 12 -15.23 1.96 -13.65
N ARG A 13 -15.18 1.14 -12.59
CA ARG A 13 -15.45 1.58 -11.21
C ARG A 13 -14.21 1.86 -10.37
N ARG A 14 -13.01 1.68 -10.90
CA ARG A 14 -11.79 1.83 -10.09
C ARG A 14 -10.68 2.54 -10.87
N PRO A 15 -10.82 3.86 -11.14
CA PRO A 15 -9.74 4.65 -11.73
C PRO A 15 -8.42 4.46 -10.95
N MET A 16 -8.49 4.34 -9.62
CA MET A 16 -7.32 4.07 -8.77
C MET A 16 -6.70 2.67 -8.90
N MET A 17 -7.42 1.68 -9.44
CA MET A 17 -6.90 0.29 -9.56
C MET A 17 -6.42 -0.06 -10.96
N GLN A 18 -6.50 0.85 -11.93
CA GLN A 18 -6.09 0.60 -13.30
C GLN A 18 -4.61 0.19 -13.41
N TRP A 19 -3.77 0.49 -12.40
CA TRP A 19 -2.35 0.09 -12.40
C TRP A 19 -2.14 -1.42 -12.33
N VAL A 20 -3.12 -2.17 -11.83
CA VAL A 20 -3.08 -3.63 -11.73
C VAL A 20 -3.07 -4.27 -13.12
N ASP A 21 -3.69 -3.62 -14.10
CA ASP A 21 -3.79 -4.13 -15.48
C ASP A 21 -2.43 -4.07 -16.21
N ASP A 22 -1.53 -3.18 -15.78
CA ASP A 22 -0.20 -2.99 -16.38
C ASP A 22 0.90 -3.82 -15.68
N MET A 23 0.57 -4.56 -14.62
CA MET A 23 1.53 -5.26 -13.77
C MET A 23 1.37 -6.78 -13.85
N PRO A 24 2.47 -7.55 -13.83
CA PRO A 24 2.38 -9.00 -13.73
C PRO A 24 1.70 -9.38 -12.41
N LEU A 25 0.78 -10.34 -12.44
CA LEU A 25 0.00 -10.78 -11.27
C LEU A 25 0.88 -11.16 -10.07
N GLY A 26 2.07 -11.70 -10.31
CA GLY A 26 3.05 -12.00 -9.26
C GLY A 26 3.47 -10.76 -8.47
N ALA A 27 3.69 -9.62 -9.13
CA ALA A 27 4.05 -8.37 -8.47
C ALA A 27 2.89 -7.83 -7.62
N VAL A 28 1.67 -7.87 -8.15
CA VAL A 28 0.46 -7.45 -7.42
C VAL A 28 0.27 -8.29 -6.15
N ARG A 29 0.47 -9.61 -6.24
CA ARG A 29 0.40 -10.52 -5.08
C ARG A 29 1.54 -10.26 -4.08
N ALA A 30 2.75 -9.98 -4.55
CA ALA A 30 3.87 -9.67 -3.68
C ALA A 30 3.61 -8.38 -2.88
N ILE A 31 3.10 -7.34 -3.52
CA ILE A 31 2.71 -6.09 -2.85
C ILE A 31 1.64 -6.37 -1.79
N GLY A 32 0.55 -7.05 -2.16
CA GLY A 32 -0.51 -7.38 -1.21
C GLY A 32 -0.02 -8.24 -0.03
N LEU A 33 0.91 -9.17 -0.26
CA LEU A 33 1.52 -9.95 0.81
C LEU A 33 2.35 -9.06 1.75
N VAL A 34 3.16 -8.16 1.21
CA VAL A 34 3.95 -7.21 2.00
C VAL A 34 3.04 -6.30 2.83
N GLU A 35 1.93 -5.82 2.26
CA GLU A 35 0.96 -4.98 2.99
C GLU A 35 0.28 -5.74 4.13
N VAL A 36 -0.12 -6.99 3.90
CA VAL A 36 -0.72 -7.84 4.95
C VAL A 36 0.29 -8.13 6.07
N LEU A 37 1.52 -8.50 5.71
CA LEU A 37 2.59 -8.72 6.69
C LEU A 37 2.94 -7.43 7.44
N GLY A 38 2.95 -6.29 6.76
CA GLY A 38 3.12 -4.98 7.35
C GLY A 38 2.03 -4.66 8.37
N ALA A 39 0.76 -4.87 8.02
CA ALA A 39 -0.37 -4.67 8.93
C ALA A 39 -0.26 -5.58 10.17
N ILE A 40 0.09 -6.85 9.99
CA ILE A 40 0.32 -7.78 11.10
C ILE A 40 1.49 -7.31 11.96
N GLY A 41 2.62 -6.93 11.37
CA GLY A 41 3.81 -6.47 12.07
C GLY A 41 3.63 -5.15 12.81
N LEU A 42 2.73 -4.28 12.35
CA LEU A 42 2.37 -3.05 13.07
C LEU A 42 1.46 -3.29 14.27
N VAL A 43 0.59 -4.30 14.23
CA VAL A 43 -0.47 -4.48 15.23
C VAL A 43 -0.14 -5.58 16.23
N VAL A 44 0.25 -6.77 15.77
CA VAL A 44 0.40 -7.94 16.63
C VAL A 44 1.59 -7.79 17.60
N PRO A 45 2.82 -7.47 17.15
CA PRO A 45 3.99 -7.39 18.03
C PRO A 45 3.83 -6.42 19.21
N PRO A 46 3.34 -5.17 19.02
CA PRO A 46 3.10 -4.26 20.14
C PRO A 46 2.03 -4.74 21.11
N LEU A 47 0.99 -5.43 20.64
CA LEU A 47 -0.10 -5.90 21.49
C LEU A 47 0.31 -7.07 22.39
N VAL A 48 1.17 -7.97 21.90
CA VAL A 48 1.63 -9.13 22.68
C VAL A 48 2.96 -8.88 23.40
N GLY A 49 3.65 -7.76 23.11
CA GLY A 49 4.93 -7.40 23.72
C GLY A 49 6.12 -8.25 23.25
N ILE A 50 6.01 -8.90 22.09
CA ILE A 50 7.05 -9.82 21.55
C ILE A 50 7.63 -9.21 20.28
N LEU A 51 8.96 -9.25 20.14
CA LEU A 51 9.69 -8.79 18.95
C LEU A 51 9.24 -7.38 18.48
N PRO A 52 9.30 -6.34 19.34
CA PRO A 52 8.80 -5.00 19.01
C PRO A 52 9.44 -4.39 17.75
N TRP A 53 10.63 -4.86 17.36
CA TRP A 53 11.36 -4.40 16.17
C TRP A 53 10.65 -4.76 14.87
N LEU A 54 9.75 -5.74 14.89
CA LEU A 54 8.90 -6.07 13.75
C LEU A 54 7.97 -4.91 13.37
N SER A 55 7.56 -4.08 14.34
CA SER A 55 6.75 -2.88 14.07
C SER A 55 7.54 -1.84 13.29
N LEU A 56 8.81 -1.64 13.67
CA LEU A 56 9.72 -0.77 12.93
C LEU A 56 9.96 -1.30 11.50
N ALA A 57 10.24 -2.60 11.37
CA ALA A 57 10.45 -3.23 10.06
C ALA A 57 9.19 -3.14 9.17
N ALA A 58 8.00 -3.37 9.75
CA ALA A 58 6.73 -3.25 9.07
C ALA A 58 6.44 -1.81 8.62
N ALA A 59 6.69 -0.83 9.48
CA ALA A 59 6.52 0.59 9.16
C ALA A 59 7.43 1.01 7.99
N VAL A 60 8.70 0.60 8.01
CA VAL A 60 9.66 0.87 6.92
C VAL A 60 9.24 0.17 5.63
N GLY A 61 8.79 -1.08 5.71
CA GLY A 61 8.30 -1.83 4.56
C GLY A 61 7.09 -1.16 3.90
N LEU A 62 6.09 -0.76 4.71
CA LEU A 62 4.92 -0.03 4.22
C LEU A 62 5.30 1.33 3.64
N PHE A 63 6.23 2.06 4.27
CA PHE A 63 6.75 3.31 3.71
C PHE A 63 7.35 3.10 2.31
N ALA A 64 8.15 2.05 2.12
CA ALA A 64 8.74 1.72 0.83
C ALA A 64 7.68 1.37 -0.23
N VAL A 65 6.63 0.63 0.15
CA VAL A 65 5.48 0.34 -0.74
C VAL A 65 4.81 1.64 -1.19
N GLN A 66 4.58 2.58 -0.26
CA GLN A 66 3.97 3.87 -0.60
C GLN A 66 4.81 4.70 -1.56
N LEU A 67 6.15 4.68 -1.44
CA LEU A 67 7.03 5.34 -2.40
C LEU A 67 6.95 4.71 -3.79
N GLY A 68 6.96 3.37 -3.87
CA GLY A 68 6.80 2.65 -5.14
C GLY A 68 5.46 2.98 -5.80
N ALA A 69 4.37 2.96 -5.03
CA ALA A 69 3.04 3.29 -5.52
C ALA A 69 2.93 4.77 -5.95
N ALA A 70 3.57 5.70 -5.24
CA ALA A 70 3.63 7.11 -5.66
C ALA A 70 4.32 7.27 -7.03
N VAL A 71 5.41 6.54 -7.28
CA VAL A 71 6.07 6.54 -8.60
C VAL A 71 5.15 6.00 -9.70
N VAL A 72 4.40 4.93 -9.42
CA VAL A 72 3.42 4.38 -10.37
C VAL A 72 2.33 5.40 -10.71
N HIS A 73 1.74 6.04 -9.71
CA HIS A 73 0.70 7.05 -9.94
C HIS A 73 1.23 8.32 -10.62
N LEU A 74 2.45 8.76 -10.29
CA LEU A 74 3.10 9.89 -10.98
C LEU A 74 3.30 9.61 -12.48
N ARG A 75 3.75 8.40 -12.84
CA ARG A 75 3.91 7.99 -14.25
C ARG A 75 2.60 7.93 -15.02
N ARG A 76 1.48 7.78 -14.32
CA ARG A 76 0.13 7.72 -14.88
C ARG A 76 -0.59 9.07 -14.82
N HIS A 77 0.08 10.12 -14.34
CA HIS A 77 -0.50 11.45 -14.12
C HIS A 77 -1.71 11.43 -13.17
N ASP A 78 -1.73 10.48 -12.23
CA ASP A 78 -2.76 10.34 -11.20
C ASP A 78 -2.41 11.14 -9.93
N THR A 79 -3.39 11.30 -9.04
CA THR A 79 -3.20 11.95 -7.73
C THR A 79 -2.42 11.04 -6.77
N ILE A 80 -1.40 11.60 -6.11
CA ILE A 80 -0.54 10.87 -5.15
C ILE A 80 -0.80 11.18 -3.67
N TRP A 81 -1.84 11.96 -3.37
CA TRP A 81 -2.10 12.45 -2.01
C TRP A 81 -2.24 11.31 -0.99
N MET A 82 -2.92 10.22 -1.35
CA MET A 82 -3.09 9.05 -0.47
C MET A 82 -1.75 8.38 -0.17
N ASN A 83 -0.88 8.22 -1.18
CA ASN A 83 0.45 7.63 -1.01
C ASN A 83 1.29 8.47 -0.05
N LEU A 84 1.26 9.80 -0.20
CA LEU A 84 1.96 10.72 0.69
C LEU A 84 1.41 10.66 2.12
N ALA A 85 0.09 10.66 2.29
CA ALA A 85 -0.54 10.57 3.60
C ALA A 85 -0.16 9.27 4.33
N LEU A 86 -0.23 8.14 3.63
CA LEU A 86 0.16 6.84 4.17
C LEU A 86 1.67 6.72 4.41
N ALA A 87 2.50 7.32 3.57
CA ALA A 87 3.95 7.38 3.79
C ALA A 87 4.28 8.19 5.05
N VAL A 88 3.65 9.36 5.24
CA VAL A 88 3.81 10.15 6.46
C VAL A 88 3.33 9.37 7.68
N ALA A 89 2.19 8.69 7.60
CA ALA A 89 1.70 7.84 8.69
C ALA A 89 2.69 6.72 9.02
N ALA A 90 3.23 6.03 8.02
CA ALA A 90 4.23 4.99 8.20
C ALA A 90 5.53 5.54 8.83
N ALA A 91 5.98 6.74 8.42
CA ALA A 91 7.14 7.40 9.01
C ALA A 91 6.93 7.77 10.48
N ILE A 92 5.74 8.28 10.82
CA ILE A 92 5.35 8.55 12.21
C ILE A 92 5.36 7.25 13.02
N VAL A 93 4.77 6.17 12.50
CA VAL A 93 4.74 4.88 13.18
C VAL A 93 6.15 4.29 13.34
N ALA A 94 7.02 4.45 12.35
CA ALA A 94 8.42 4.05 12.45
C ALA A 94 9.13 4.82 13.57
N TRP A 95 8.92 6.14 13.66
CA TRP A 95 9.44 6.95 14.75
C TRP A 95 8.87 6.53 16.11
N LEU A 96 7.56 6.32 16.23
CA LEU A 96 6.96 5.86 17.48
C LEU A 96 7.52 4.49 17.88
N SER A 97 7.77 3.61 16.90
CA SER A 97 8.34 2.28 17.15
C SER A 97 9.71 2.31 17.82
N THR A 98 10.48 3.39 17.68
CA THR A 98 11.78 3.52 18.36
C THR A 98 11.66 3.89 19.83
N ILE A 99 10.48 4.28 20.32
CA ILE A 99 10.27 4.66 21.73
C ILE A 99 10.28 3.44 22.66
N TRP A 100 9.85 2.28 22.16
CA TRP A 100 9.73 1.04 22.91
C TRP A 100 10.66 -0.08 22.41
N LEU A 101 11.67 0.29 21.62
CA LEU A 101 12.80 -0.56 21.23
C LEU A 101 13.97 -0.37 22.17
#